data_AF-A0A2E1AC42-F1
#
_entry.id   AF-A0A2E1AC42-F1
#
_cell.length_a   1.000
_cell.length_b   1.000
_cell.length_c   1.000
_cell.angle_alpha   90.00
_cell.angle_beta   90.00
_cell.angle_gamma   90.00
#
_symmetry.space_group_name_H-M   'P 1'
#
loop_
_entity.id
_entity.type
_entity.pdbx_description
1 polymer ?
#
loop_
_entity_poly.entity_id
_entity_poly.type
_entity_poly.pdbx_seq_one_letter_code
_entity_poly.pdbx_strand_id
1 'polypeptide(L)'
;MSTPYTPHIKPPEDTRYRRSRHLVSWWGIFIGLAIGIALGLTYAWVIAPVEEFDTTPRQLRESDKVHYAVAIMLSYAYDSDLGKAINRLTDLGLGLDPIQEVANVACDLARTGYVDSSAGIRAIRTMQSFYHNQGRSGCADDLIPEVEVVLEATVMVPTATPTLPPPPTKTATPNNGSEPTESGFVVVPTSAPERAYEGRVAGTNCDLELSGLIEVRVVDFNGQGIPGEMVRVRWDGGEDRFVTGLKPERGTEYADFAMEPGLSYIVDMPGLSDPLSTALTANPCTTGTGQQAITSYYVTFRRVG
;
A
#
# COMPACT_ATOMS: atom_id res chain seq x y z
N MET A 1 -129.76 -14.10 13.85
CA MET A 1 -128.88 -15.19 13.38
C MET A 1 -128.23 -14.71 12.10
N SER A 2 -127.08 -14.06 12.21
CA SER A 2 -126.44 -13.36 11.09
C SER A 2 -124.94 -13.45 11.29
N THR A 3 -124.32 -14.39 10.57
CA THR A 3 -122.87 -14.58 10.48
C THR A 3 -122.29 -13.52 9.56
N PRO A 4 -121.34 -12.67 10.02
CA PRO A 4 -120.61 -11.80 9.13
C PRO A 4 -119.40 -12.51 8.52
N TYR A 5 -119.35 -12.42 7.19
CA TYR A 5 -118.26 -12.77 6.29
C TYR A 5 -117.02 -11.94 6.58
N THR A 6 -115.84 -12.59 6.68
CA THR A 6 -114.55 -11.90 6.74
C THR A 6 -113.68 -12.38 5.56
N PRO A 7 -113.20 -11.46 4.70
CA PRO A 7 -112.53 -11.81 3.45
C PRO A 7 -111.09 -12.29 3.66
N HIS A 8 -110.69 -13.30 2.87
CA HIS A 8 -109.31 -13.78 2.76
C HIS A 8 -108.44 -12.76 2.02
N ILE A 9 -107.47 -12.17 2.72
CA ILE A 9 -106.38 -11.39 2.13
C ILE A 9 -105.17 -12.33 2.01
N LYS A 10 -104.69 -12.57 0.78
CA LYS A 10 -103.45 -13.31 0.53
C LYS A 10 -102.25 -12.45 0.96
N PRO A 11 -101.26 -13.01 1.67
CA PRO A 11 -100.03 -12.29 1.98
C PRO A 11 -99.20 -12.06 0.71
N PRO A 12 -98.52 -10.91 0.57
CA PRO A 12 -97.60 -10.67 -0.53
C PRO A 12 -96.39 -11.61 -0.43
N GLU A 13 -95.95 -12.10 -1.59
CA GLU A 13 -94.80 -12.98 -1.74
C GLU A 13 -93.50 -12.29 -1.26
N ASP A 14 -92.83 -12.93 -0.32
CA ASP A 14 -91.54 -12.52 0.21
C ASP A 14 -90.44 -12.75 -0.84
N THR A 15 -89.96 -11.65 -1.45
CA THR A 15 -88.85 -11.65 -2.41
C THR A 15 -87.57 -12.11 -1.74
N ARG A 16 -87.32 -13.42 -1.82
CA ARG A 16 -86.07 -14.05 -1.41
C ARG A 16 -84.90 -13.67 -2.33
N TYR A 17 -83.74 -13.58 -1.69
CA TYR A 17 -82.36 -13.62 -2.22
C TYR A 17 -81.76 -12.32 -2.80
N ARG A 18 -81.27 -11.46 -1.91
CA ARG A 18 -80.03 -10.72 -2.17
C ARG A 18 -78.87 -11.43 -1.46
N ARG A 19 -78.34 -12.48 -2.08
CA ARG A 19 -77.13 -13.16 -1.60
C ARG A 19 -75.95 -12.22 -1.86
N SER A 20 -75.43 -11.57 -0.82
CA SER A 20 -74.16 -10.84 -0.90
C SER A 20 -73.05 -11.84 -1.19
N ARG A 21 -72.66 -11.96 -2.45
CA ARG A 21 -71.42 -12.63 -2.82
C ARG A 21 -70.29 -11.75 -2.30
N HIS A 22 -69.75 -12.08 -1.14
CA HIS A 22 -68.45 -11.58 -0.72
C HIS A 22 -67.44 -12.10 -1.75
N LEU A 23 -67.16 -11.28 -2.76
CA LEU A 23 -66.32 -11.61 -3.93
C LEU A 23 -64.87 -11.88 -3.55
N VAL A 24 -64.50 -11.62 -2.29
CA VAL A 24 -63.16 -11.82 -1.78
C VAL A 24 -63.24 -12.61 -0.49
N SER A 25 -62.81 -13.86 -0.55
CA SER A 25 -62.63 -14.71 0.62
C SER A 25 -61.45 -14.14 1.43
N TRP A 26 -61.72 -13.66 2.64
CA TRP A 26 -60.70 -13.09 3.52
C TRP A 26 -59.54 -14.09 3.76
N TRP A 27 -59.86 -15.38 3.85
CA TRP A 27 -58.87 -16.46 3.93
C TRP A 27 -57.94 -16.52 2.72
N GLY A 28 -58.46 -16.25 1.52
CA GLY A 28 -57.64 -16.18 0.30
C GLY A 28 -56.63 -15.05 0.33
N ILE A 29 -56.99 -13.89 0.90
CA ILE A 29 -56.06 -12.77 1.09
C ILE A 29 -54.93 -13.17 2.05
N PHE A 30 -55.26 -13.78 3.19
CA PHE A 30 -54.25 -14.17 4.17
C PHE A 30 -53.27 -15.20 3.63
N ILE A 31 -53.76 -16.20 2.89
CA ILE A 31 -52.91 -17.22 2.26
C ILE A 31 -52.02 -16.59 1.20
N GLY A 32 -52.57 -15.72 0.35
CA GLY A 32 -51.77 -15.00 -0.65
C GLY A 32 -50.68 -14.13 -0.03
N LEU A 33 -51.00 -13.40 1.05
CA LEU A 33 -50.04 -12.58 1.80
C LEU A 33 -48.93 -13.45 2.41
N ALA A 34 -49.31 -14.56 3.06
CA ALA A 34 -48.34 -15.46 3.70
C ALA A 34 -47.38 -16.07 2.68
N ILE A 35 -47.90 -16.51 1.52
CA ILE A 35 -47.08 -17.04 0.43
C ILE A 35 -46.17 -15.95 -0.15
N GLY A 36 -46.69 -14.73 -0.36
CA GLY A 36 -45.89 -13.62 -0.86
C GLY A 36 -44.75 -13.23 0.08
N ILE A 37 -45.01 -13.17 1.39
CA ILE A 37 -43.99 -12.89 2.41
C ILE A 37 -42.95 -14.00 2.43
N ALA A 38 -43.38 -15.26 2.43
CA ALA A 38 -42.47 -16.41 2.45
C ALA A 38 -41.54 -16.40 1.22
N LEU A 39 -42.10 -16.20 0.02
CA LEU A 39 -41.33 -16.13 -1.21
C LEU A 39 -40.37 -14.93 -1.21
N GLY A 40 -40.83 -13.75 -0.77
CA GLY A 40 -40.01 -12.54 -0.66
C GLY A 40 -38.82 -12.71 0.29
N LEU A 41 -39.03 -13.30 1.47
CA LEU A 41 -37.97 -13.59 2.43
C LEU A 41 -36.97 -14.62 1.90
N THR A 42 -37.45 -15.69 1.27
CA THR A 42 -36.54 -16.68 0.67
C THR A 42 -35.70 -16.08 -0.44
N TYR A 43 -36.27 -15.18 -1.26
CA TYR A 43 -35.52 -14.49 -2.30
C TYR A 43 -34.46 -13.56 -1.72
N ALA A 44 -34.84 -12.74 -0.72
CA ALA A 44 -33.93 -11.79 -0.08
C ALA A 44 -32.78 -12.43 0.71
N TRP A 45 -32.92 -13.68 1.19
CA TRP A 45 -31.87 -14.34 1.98
C TRP A 45 -31.04 -15.35 1.20
N VAL A 46 -31.64 -16.06 0.22
CA VAL A 46 -30.96 -17.14 -0.49
C VAL A 46 -30.42 -16.70 -1.85
N ILE A 47 -31.15 -15.82 -2.55
CA ILE A 47 -30.83 -15.46 -3.93
C ILE A 47 -30.04 -14.14 -4.00
N ALA A 48 -30.41 -13.16 -3.16
CA ALA A 48 -29.76 -11.85 -3.13
C ALA A 48 -29.58 -11.37 -1.69
N PRO A 49 -28.68 -12.01 -0.89
CA PRO A 49 -28.34 -11.50 0.42
C PRO A 49 -27.84 -10.05 0.31
N VAL A 50 -28.22 -9.21 1.27
CA VAL A 50 -27.84 -7.80 1.28
C VAL A 50 -26.34 -7.71 1.60
N GLU A 51 -25.54 -7.35 0.61
CA GLU A 51 -24.14 -6.97 0.82
C GLU A 51 -24.10 -5.48 1.22
N GLU A 52 -23.56 -5.16 2.39
CA GLU A 52 -23.39 -3.77 2.82
C GLU A 52 -22.18 -3.17 2.08
N PHE A 53 -22.45 -2.40 1.02
CA PHE A 53 -21.42 -1.77 0.18
C PHE A 53 -20.80 -0.49 0.77
N ASP A 54 -21.41 0.10 1.80
CA ASP A 54 -20.97 1.35 2.45
C ASP A 54 -20.44 1.10 3.87
N THR A 55 -19.53 0.13 4.01
CA THR A 55 -18.80 -0.04 5.28
C THR A 55 -17.60 0.89 5.33
N THR A 56 -17.60 1.77 6.32
CA THR A 56 -16.43 2.63 6.59
C THR A 56 -15.35 1.82 7.32
N PRO A 57 -14.05 2.08 7.09
CA PRO A 57 -12.96 1.32 7.74
C PRO A 57 -13.07 1.28 9.27
N ARG A 58 -13.70 2.29 9.88
CA ARG A 58 -13.96 2.35 11.32
C ARG A 58 -14.91 1.27 11.86
N GLN A 59 -15.80 0.74 11.01
CA GLN A 59 -16.79 -0.28 11.36
C GLN A 59 -16.21 -1.70 11.36
N LEU A 60 -14.95 -1.89 10.94
CA LEU A 60 -14.27 -3.19 11.01
C LEU A 60 -14.21 -3.70 12.45
N ARG A 61 -14.19 -5.03 12.59
CA ARG A 61 -13.89 -5.67 13.87
C ARG A 61 -12.46 -5.32 14.28
N GLU A 62 -12.17 -5.29 15.58
CA GLU A 62 -10.85 -4.91 16.08
C GLU A 62 -9.71 -5.78 15.51
N SER A 63 -9.93 -7.09 15.33
CA SER A 63 -8.97 -7.98 14.67
C SER A 63 -8.72 -7.61 13.20
N ASP A 64 -9.75 -7.15 12.49
CA ASP A 64 -9.66 -6.84 11.06
C ASP A 64 -9.00 -5.47 10.85
N LYS A 65 -9.18 -4.55 11.82
CA LYS A 65 -8.48 -3.26 11.83
C LYS A 65 -6.97 -3.44 11.92
N VAL A 66 -6.48 -4.45 12.64
CA VAL A 66 -5.05 -4.80 12.69
C VAL A 66 -4.51 -5.14 11.30
N HIS A 67 -5.21 -6.01 10.55
CA HIS A 67 -4.82 -6.35 9.18
C HIS A 67 -4.90 -5.17 8.23
N TYR A 68 -5.90 -4.30 8.39
CA TYR A 68 -6.02 -3.08 7.60
C TYR A 68 -4.89 -2.08 7.92
N ALA A 69 -4.48 -1.97 9.18
CA ALA A 69 -3.33 -1.16 9.58
C ALA A 69 -2.04 -1.66 8.93
N VAL A 70 -1.83 -2.97 8.86
CA VAL A 70 -0.74 -3.57 8.07
C VAL A 70 -0.80 -3.15 6.61
N ALA A 71 -1.95 -3.24 5.97
CA ALA A 71 -2.09 -2.83 4.57
C ALA A 71 -1.78 -1.35 4.35
N ILE A 72 -2.20 -0.46 5.25
CA ILE A 72 -1.85 0.97 5.19
C ILE A 72 -0.33 1.15 5.31
N MET A 73 0.31 0.46 6.25
CA MET A 73 1.75 0.58 6.50
C MET A 73 2.59 0.04 5.35
N LEU A 74 2.20 -1.09 4.75
CA LEU A 74 2.83 -1.60 3.53
C LEU A 74 2.63 -0.66 2.35
N SER A 75 1.45 -0.06 2.19
CA SER A 75 1.21 0.98 1.18
C SER A 75 2.11 2.20 1.41
N TYR A 76 2.29 2.62 2.67
CA TYR A 76 3.16 3.73 3.04
C TYR A 76 4.64 3.43 2.75
N ALA A 77 5.14 2.24 3.05
CA ALA A 77 6.51 1.86 2.67
C ALA A 77 6.74 1.95 1.16
N TYR A 78 5.69 1.76 0.37
CA TYR A 78 5.76 1.82 -1.08
C TYR A 78 5.64 3.25 -1.65
N ASP A 79 4.70 4.05 -1.16
CA ASP A 79 4.44 5.40 -1.67
C ASP A 79 5.13 6.54 -0.90
N SER A 80 5.60 6.28 0.32
CA SER A 80 6.20 7.25 1.26
C SER A 80 5.32 8.48 1.52
N ASP A 81 4.00 8.37 1.31
CA ASP A 81 3.05 9.47 1.50
C ASP A 81 2.49 9.45 2.94
N LEU A 82 3.18 10.17 3.82
CA LEU A 82 2.83 10.26 5.24
C LEU A 82 1.43 10.86 5.45
N GLY A 83 1.07 11.88 4.68
CA GLY A 83 -0.22 12.56 4.82
C GLY A 83 -1.39 11.61 4.52
N LYS A 84 -1.27 10.86 3.43
CA LYS A 84 -2.24 9.83 3.05
C LYS A 84 -2.30 8.68 4.05
N ALA A 85 -1.16 8.23 4.57
CA ALA A 85 -1.11 7.18 5.58
C ALA A 85 -1.81 7.61 6.89
N ILE A 86 -1.51 8.80 7.41
CA ILE A 86 -2.15 9.35 8.62
C ILE A 86 -3.65 9.51 8.43
N ASN A 87 -4.10 10.04 7.28
CA ASN A 87 -5.52 10.19 6.99
C ASN A 87 -6.25 8.84 7.03
N ARG A 88 -5.66 7.80 6.43
CA ARG A 88 -6.23 6.43 6.45
C ARG A 88 -6.25 5.81 7.84
N LEU A 89 -5.18 5.99 8.63
CA LEU A 89 -5.14 5.50 10.02
C LEU A 89 -6.18 6.21 10.90
N THR A 90 -6.38 7.52 10.67
CA THR A 90 -7.37 8.32 11.40
C THR A 90 -8.79 7.91 11.03
N ASP A 91 -9.04 7.61 9.75
CA ASP A 91 -10.32 7.09 9.28
C ASP A 91 -10.62 5.70 9.87
N LEU A 92 -9.62 4.80 9.87
CA LEU A 92 -9.67 3.48 10.49
C LEU A 92 -10.05 3.53 11.99
N GLY A 93 -9.67 4.61 12.67
CA GLY A 93 -10.13 4.91 14.03
C GLY A 93 -9.57 3.94 15.07
N LEU A 94 -8.26 3.69 15.05
CA LEU A 94 -7.57 2.88 16.05
C LEU A 94 -7.48 3.57 17.42
N GLY A 95 -7.41 4.90 17.45
CA GLY A 95 -7.23 5.67 18.69
C GLY A 95 -7.03 7.16 18.44
N LEU A 96 -6.72 7.91 19.51
CA LEU A 96 -6.44 9.35 19.43
C LEU A 96 -5.09 9.65 18.76
N ASP A 97 -4.12 8.74 18.87
CA ASP A 97 -2.78 8.88 18.29
C ASP A 97 -2.53 7.75 17.27
N PRO A 98 -2.81 7.97 15.97
CA PRO A 98 -2.71 6.92 14.96
C PRO A 98 -1.29 6.36 14.83
N ILE A 99 -0.25 7.14 15.13
CA ILE A 99 1.14 6.71 15.03
C ILE A 99 1.49 5.78 16.19
N GLN A 100 1.08 6.14 17.41
CA GLN A 100 1.30 5.27 18.58
C GLN A 100 0.50 3.98 18.47
N GLU A 101 -0.71 4.02 17.91
CA GLU A 101 -1.50 2.80 17.71
C GLU A 101 -0.86 1.84 16.70
N VAL A 102 -0.17 2.33 15.67
CA VAL A 102 0.63 1.45 14.80
C VAL A 102 1.73 0.74 15.58
N ALA A 103 2.39 1.42 16.53
CA ALA A 103 3.38 0.78 17.39
C ALA A 103 2.76 -0.29 18.31
N ASN A 104 1.53 -0.05 18.81
CA ASN A 104 0.77 -1.04 19.58
C ASN A 104 0.38 -2.25 18.72
N VAL A 105 -0.07 -2.02 17.48
CA VAL A 105 -0.40 -3.08 16.53
C VAL A 105 0.82 -3.91 16.17
N ALA A 106 1.96 -3.28 15.91
CA ALA A 106 3.23 -3.96 15.67
C ALA A 106 3.62 -4.85 16.85
N CYS A 107 3.44 -4.34 18.08
CA CYS A 107 3.70 -5.06 19.32
C CYS A 107 2.79 -6.28 19.50
N ASP A 108 1.49 -6.15 19.21
CA ASP A 108 0.54 -7.27 19.26
C ASP A 108 0.92 -8.34 18.23
N LEU A 109 1.15 -7.93 16.98
CA LEU A 109 1.56 -8.84 15.90
C LEU A 109 2.87 -9.56 16.21
N ALA A 110 3.86 -8.88 16.79
CA ALA A 110 5.14 -9.45 17.19
C ALA A 110 5.01 -10.55 18.26
N ARG A 111 3.93 -10.55 19.06
CA ARG A 111 3.66 -11.57 20.09
C ARG A 111 2.88 -12.77 19.55
N THR A 112 2.36 -12.69 18.33
CA THR A 112 1.59 -13.75 17.68
C THR A 112 2.44 -14.52 16.66
N GLY A 113 1.92 -15.62 16.10
CA GLY A 113 2.58 -16.35 15.01
C GLY A 113 2.66 -15.59 13.67
N TYR A 114 2.30 -14.31 13.65
CA TYR A 114 2.43 -13.46 12.46
C TYR A 114 3.89 -13.33 11.99
N VAL A 115 4.84 -13.33 12.93
CA VAL A 115 6.29 -13.29 12.68
C VAL A 115 6.85 -14.58 12.09
N ASP A 116 6.09 -15.67 12.06
CA ASP A 116 6.59 -16.96 11.54
C ASP A 116 6.74 -16.94 10.00
N SER A 117 6.26 -15.89 9.34
CA SER A 117 6.35 -15.70 7.89
C SER A 117 7.30 -14.55 7.54
N SER A 118 8.03 -14.68 6.42
CA SER A 118 8.88 -13.61 5.89
C SER A 118 8.09 -12.32 5.58
N ALA A 119 6.86 -12.47 5.10
CA ALA A 119 5.96 -11.35 4.85
C ALA A 119 5.55 -10.64 6.15
N GLY A 120 5.26 -11.40 7.21
CA GLY A 120 4.86 -10.84 8.50
C GLY A 120 5.98 -10.10 9.21
N ILE A 121 7.21 -10.63 9.19
CA ILE A 121 8.39 -9.91 9.68
C ILE A 121 8.60 -8.61 8.90
N ARG A 122 8.50 -8.64 7.57
CA ARG A 122 8.65 -7.44 6.73
C ARG A 122 7.59 -6.38 7.05
N ALA A 123 6.35 -6.81 7.29
CA ALA A 123 5.27 -5.92 7.69
C ALA A 123 5.53 -5.25 9.05
N ILE A 124 6.01 -6.00 10.04
CA ILE A 124 6.34 -5.41 11.35
C ILE A 124 7.53 -4.46 11.24
N ARG A 125 8.58 -4.79 10.49
CA ARG A 125 9.71 -3.86 10.24
C ARG A 125 9.27 -2.57 9.57
N THR A 126 8.31 -2.67 8.64
CA THR A 126 7.70 -1.50 8.01
C THR A 126 6.98 -0.62 9.04
N MET A 127 6.24 -1.23 9.95
CA MET A 127 5.60 -0.51 11.05
C MET A 127 6.62 0.14 11.98
N GLN A 128 7.69 -0.59 12.35
CA GLN A 128 8.80 -0.08 13.16
C GLN A 128 9.40 1.18 12.54
N SER A 129 9.82 1.10 11.28
CA SER A 129 10.36 2.25 10.55
C SER A 129 9.38 3.42 10.51
N PHE A 130 8.09 3.17 10.27
CA PHE A 130 7.07 4.23 10.26
C PHE A 130 7.02 5.02 11.56
N TYR A 131 6.87 4.35 12.72
CA TYR A 131 6.71 5.08 13.98
C TYR A 131 8.04 5.65 14.51
N HIS A 132 9.19 5.04 14.20
CA HIS A 132 10.52 5.56 14.56
C HIS A 132 10.81 6.88 13.86
N ASN A 133 10.48 6.98 12.57
CA ASN A 133 10.64 8.23 11.80
C ASN A 133 9.80 9.38 12.38
N GLN A 134 8.75 9.07 13.14
CA GLN A 134 7.89 10.03 13.81
C GLN A 134 8.28 10.26 15.28
N GLY A 135 9.43 9.74 15.72
CA GLY A 135 9.95 9.89 17.07
C GLY A 135 9.18 9.09 18.13
N ARG A 136 8.52 8.00 17.74
CA ARG A 136 7.81 7.08 18.64
C ARG A 136 8.58 5.77 18.76
N SER A 137 8.26 5.00 19.79
CA SER A 137 8.79 3.66 20.02
C SER A 137 7.69 2.72 20.48
N GLY A 138 7.91 1.41 20.33
CA GLY A 138 6.94 0.38 20.65
C GLY A 138 7.59 -0.90 21.14
N CYS A 139 6.81 -1.78 21.77
CA CYS A 139 7.35 -3.03 22.31
C CYS A 139 7.87 -3.99 21.22
N ALA A 140 7.46 -3.81 19.96
CA ALA A 140 7.95 -4.60 18.85
C ALA A 140 9.47 -4.43 18.64
N ASP A 141 10.03 -3.27 19.01
CA ASP A 141 11.47 -2.96 18.91
C ASP A 141 12.33 -3.94 19.71
N ASP A 142 11.86 -4.33 20.90
CA ASP A 142 12.56 -5.29 21.76
C ASP A 142 12.32 -6.75 21.33
N LEU A 143 11.14 -7.04 20.78
CA LEU A 143 10.73 -8.40 20.39
C LEU A 143 11.32 -8.84 19.06
N ILE A 144 11.50 -7.89 18.13
CA ILE A 144 12.09 -8.11 16.81
C ILE A 144 13.26 -7.15 16.68
N PRO A 145 14.40 -7.46 17.31
CA PRO A 145 15.59 -6.65 17.14
C PRO A 145 16.00 -6.69 15.68
N GLU A 146 16.26 -5.51 15.12
CA GLU A 146 16.86 -5.38 13.80
C GLU A 146 18.28 -5.95 13.91
N VAL A 147 18.49 -7.17 13.39
CA VAL A 147 19.81 -7.80 13.40
C VAL A 147 20.68 -7.04 12.42
N GLU A 148 21.30 -5.98 12.91
CA GLU A 148 22.33 -5.23 12.19
C GLU A 148 23.55 -6.15 12.08
N VAL A 149 23.76 -6.77 10.92
CA VAL A 149 25.02 -7.43 10.61
C VAL A 149 26.06 -6.33 10.39
N VAL A 150 26.64 -5.83 11.47
CA VAL A 150 27.78 -4.91 11.42
C VAL A 150 28.99 -5.70 10.92
N LEU A 151 29.21 -5.67 9.60
CA LEU A 151 30.52 -6.02 9.05
C LEU A 151 31.47 -4.89 9.40
N GLU A 152 32.16 -5.02 10.53
CA GLU A 152 33.29 -4.15 10.87
C GLU A 152 34.41 -4.35 9.83
N ALA A 153 34.39 -3.57 8.75
CA ALA A 153 35.53 -3.44 7.87
C ALA A 153 36.61 -2.63 8.61
N THR A 154 37.63 -3.31 9.13
CA THR A 154 38.79 -2.65 9.74
C THR A 154 39.58 -1.92 8.65
N VAL A 155 39.29 -0.64 8.43
CA VAL A 155 40.07 0.22 7.52
C VAL A 155 41.32 0.70 8.27
N MET A 156 42.48 0.12 7.97
CA MET A 156 43.76 0.68 8.38
C MET A 156 44.04 1.94 7.56
N VAL A 157 43.69 3.11 8.07
CA VAL A 157 44.08 4.40 7.49
C VAL A 157 45.52 4.72 7.93
N PRO A 158 46.46 5.02 7.01
CA PRO A 158 47.77 5.50 7.40
C PRO A 158 47.62 6.84 8.14
N THR A 159 48.00 6.85 9.41
CA THR A 159 48.02 8.05 10.25
C THR A 159 49.11 9.00 9.73
N ALA A 160 48.73 10.23 9.37
CA ALA A 160 49.69 11.27 9.02
C ALA A 160 50.52 11.63 10.26
N THR A 161 51.85 11.53 10.13
CA THR A 161 52.83 11.93 11.14
C THR A 161 52.63 13.41 11.50
N PRO A 162 52.39 13.76 12.78
CA PRO A 162 52.23 15.16 13.18
C PRO A 162 53.54 15.93 12.96
N THR A 163 53.46 16.99 12.16
CA THR A 163 54.53 17.99 12.04
C THR A 163 54.42 18.96 13.22
N LEU A 164 55.53 19.15 13.94
CA LEU A 164 55.62 19.94 15.17
C LEU A 164 55.25 21.43 14.93
N PRO A 165 54.42 22.05 15.78
CA PRO A 165 54.24 23.51 15.78
C PRO A 165 55.41 24.24 16.46
N PRO A 166 55.76 25.48 16.04
CA PRO A 166 56.79 26.30 16.66
C PRO A 166 56.36 26.85 18.04
N PRO A 167 57.33 27.33 18.87
CA PRO A 167 57.16 27.43 20.32
C PRO A 167 56.31 28.61 20.81
N PRO A 168 55.69 28.49 22.01
CA PRO A 168 54.75 29.46 22.57
C PRO A 168 55.42 30.71 23.19
N THR A 169 54.79 31.88 22.98
CA THR A 169 55.01 33.10 23.78
C THR A 169 53.97 33.18 24.91
N LYS A 170 54.41 33.63 26.08
CA LYS A 170 53.81 33.49 27.43
C LYS A 170 52.49 34.26 27.70
N THR A 171 51.81 33.78 28.77
CA THR A 171 51.00 34.53 29.78
C THR A 171 49.48 34.57 29.50
N ALA A 172 48.53 34.29 30.41
CA ALA A 172 48.48 33.72 31.77
C ALA A 172 47.08 33.10 32.02
N THR A 173 47.02 32.09 32.88
CA THR A 173 45.79 31.46 33.43
C THR A 173 45.25 32.28 34.61
N PRO A 174 43.93 32.28 34.86
CA PRO A 174 43.45 31.49 36.00
C PRO A 174 42.13 30.71 35.77
N ASN A 175 42.16 29.49 36.31
CA ASN A 175 41.12 28.56 36.75
C ASN A 175 39.65 29.05 36.86
N ASN A 176 38.72 28.24 36.33
CA ASN A 176 37.71 27.59 37.18
C ASN A 176 37.04 26.42 36.47
N GLY A 177 36.78 25.36 37.23
CA GLY A 177 36.37 24.04 36.76
C GLY A 177 35.03 24.02 36.02
N SER A 178 34.96 23.16 35.01
CA SER A 178 33.72 22.62 34.49
C SER A 178 33.98 21.14 34.21
N GLU A 179 33.30 20.32 34.99
CA GLU A 179 33.14 18.89 34.84
C GLU A 179 32.63 18.60 33.41
N PRO A 180 33.21 17.64 32.65
CA PRO A 180 32.70 17.34 31.33
C PRO A 180 31.33 16.65 31.46
N THR A 181 30.28 17.38 31.11
CA THR A 181 28.99 16.80 30.76
C THR A 181 29.19 15.88 29.55
N GLU A 182 28.94 14.57 29.72
CA GLU A 182 28.84 13.64 28.60
C GLU A 182 27.79 14.17 27.61
N SER A 183 28.27 14.65 26.46
CA SER A 183 27.42 14.92 25.31
C SER A 183 27.08 13.58 24.69
N GLY A 184 25.95 12.99 25.12
CA GLY A 184 25.38 11.83 24.45
C GLY A 184 24.96 12.22 23.04
N PHE A 185 25.74 11.80 22.04
CA PHE A 185 25.27 11.79 20.66
C PHE A 185 24.26 10.65 20.54
N VAL A 186 22.99 10.98 20.35
CA VAL A 186 21.99 10.00 19.88
C VAL A 186 22.32 9.76 18.42
N VAL A 187 23.05 8.68 18.13
CA VAL A 187 23.13 8.12 16.79
C VAL A 187 21.82 7.37 16.61
N VAL A 188 20.83 8.01 15.98
CA VAL A 188 19.69 7.26 15.43
C VAL A 188 20.25 6.47 14.25
N PRO A 189 20.31 5.14 14.28
CA PRO A 189 20.62 4.39 13.08
C PRO A 189 19.47 4.68 12.10
N THR A 190 19.78 5.44 11.06
CA THR A 190 18.90 5.52 9.89
C THR A 190 19.07 4.17 9.22
N SER A 191 18.18 3.21 9.50
CA SER A 191 18.13 1.96 8.72
C SER A 191 17.82 2.35 7.29
N ALA A 192 18.86 2.39 6.46
CA ALA A 192 18.68 2.53 5.03
C ALA A 192 17.80 1.36 4.57
N PRO A 193 16.79 1.58 3.71
CA PRO A 193 15.90 0.53 3.25
C PRO A 193 16.72 -0.69 2.80
N GLU A 194 16.34 -1.90 3.21
CA GLU A 194 17.00 -3.14 2.78
C GLU A 194 17.00 -3.18 1.25
N ARG A 195 18.12 -2.76 0.64
CA ARG A 195 18.30 -2.72 -0.80
C ARG A 195 18.37 -4.16 -1.26
N ALA A 196 17.29 -4.62 -1.90
CA ALA A 196 17.24 -5.93 -2.51
C ALA A 196 17.86 -5.93 -3.90
N TYR A 197 17.94 -4.76 -4.56
CA TYR A 197 18.46 -4.61 -5.91
C TYR A 197 19.43 -3.43 -6.04
N GLU A 198 20.44 -3.61 -6.89
CA GLU A 198 21.34 -2.56 -7.34
C GLU A 198 21.04 -2.26 -8.82
N GLY A 199 20.68 -1.00 -9.11
CA GLY A 199 20.39 -0.52 -10.44
C GLY A 199 21.61 0.10 -11.12
N ARG A 200 21.81 -0.19 -12.40
CA ARG A 200 22.84 0.45 -13.21
C ARG A 200 22.39 0.68 -14.64
N VAL A 201 22.93 1.72 -15.27
CA VAL A 201 22.83 1.93 -16.71
C VAL A 201 23.82 1.00 -17.40
N ALA A 202 23.31 0.00 -18.11
CA ALA A 202 24.11 -0.98 -18.85
C ALA A 202 24.63 -0.40 -20.17
N GLY A 203 23.93 0.58 -20.76
CA GLY A 203 24.37 1.26 -21.96
C GLY A 203 23.31 2.17 -22.57
N THR A 204 23.64 2.74 -23.73
CA THR A 204 22.75 3.60 -24.52
C THR A 204 22.75 3.18 -25.98
N ASN A 205 21.67 3.43 -26.70
CA ASN A 205 21.57 3.18 -28.14
C ASN A 205 20.94 4.38 -28.86
N CYS A 206 21.26 4.51 -30.14
CA CYS A 206 20.71 5.54 -31.03
C CYS A 206 20.23 4.86 -32.30
N ASP A 207 18.96 4.46 -32.31
CA ASP A 207 18.31 3.73 -33.39
C ASP A 207 16.92 4.30 -33.67
N LEU A 208 16.43 4.17 -34.91
CA LEU A 208 15.11 4.70 -35.29
C LEU A 208 13.96 3.84 -34.77
N GLU A 209 14.12 2.53 -34.70
CA GLU A 209 13.06 1.61 -34.25
C GLU A 209 12.89 1.65 -32.74
N LEU A 210 13.98 1.83 -31.99
CA LEU A 210 14.00 1.91 -30.52
C LEU A 210 14.32 3.32 -30.02
N SER A 211 13.93 4.34 -30.79
CA SER A 211 14.17 5.74 -30.46
C SER A 211 13.43 6.16 -29.19
N GLY A 212 14.15 6.69 -28.20
CA GLY A 212 13.54 7.26 -27.00
C GLY A 212 12.94 6.24 -26.03
N LEU A 213 13.50 5.03 -25.95
CA LEU A 213 13.03 3.99 -25.03
C LEU A 213 13.97 3.82 -23.83
N ILE A 214 13.42 3.66 -22.63
CA ILE A 214 14.14 3.10 -21.48
C ILE A 214 13.77 1.62 -21.41
N GLU A 215 14.73 0.75 -21.72
CA GLU A 215 14.60 -0.69 -21.56
C GLU A 215 15.15 -1.10 -20.19
N VAL A 216 14.33 -1.77 -19.39
CA VAL A 216 14.68 -2.23 -18.04
C VAL A 216 14.67 -3.76 -17.99
N ARG A 217 15.72 -4.33 -17.41
CA ARG A 217 15.82 -5.76 -17.12
C ARG A 217 16.08 -6.00 -15.64
N VAL A 218 15.25 -6.83 -15.02
CA VAL A 218 15.40 -7.21 -13.61
C VAL A 218 15.85 -8.67 -13.51
N VAL A 219 17.02 -8.89 -12.93
CA VAL A 219 17.66 -10.21 -12.86
C VAL A 219 18.09 -10.57 -11.44
N ASP A 220 18.16 -11.86 -11.13
CA ASP A 220 18.69 -12.37 -9.88
C ASP A 220 20.23 -12.34 -9.85
N PHE A 221 20.83 -12.89 -8.78
CA PHE A 221 22.28 -12.99 -8.65
C PHE A 221 22.93 -13.94 -9.68
N ASN A 222 22.18 -14.87 -10.27
CA ASN A 222 22.62 -15.77 -11.34
C ASN A 222 22.40 -15.19 -12.75
N GLY A 223 21.77 -14.02 -12.86
CA GLY A 223 21.39 -13.43 -14.15
C GLY A 223 20.07 -13.97 -14.71
N GLN A 224 19.32 -14.76 -13.94
CA GLN A 224 18.00 -15.24 -14.32
C GLN A 224 16.97 -14.11 -14.19
N GLY A 225 16.12 -13.96 -15.21
CA GLY A 225 15.12 -12.90 -15.26
C GLY A 225 13.99 -13.07 -14.25
N ILE A 226 13.63 -11.98 -13.56
CA ILE A 226 12.56 -11.95 -12.56
C ILE A 226 11.35 -11.20 -13.13
N PRO A 227 10.23 -11.88 -13.39
CA PRO A 227 8.97 -11.25 -13.79
C PRO A 227 8.22 -10.67 -12.59
N GLY A 228 7.30 -9.74 -12.86
CA GLY A 228 6.38 -9.19 -11.85
C GLY A 228 7.00 -8.11 -10.95
N GLU A 229 8.22 -7.68 -11.24
CA GLU A 229 8.91 -6.65 -10.47
C GLU A 229 8.48 -5.26 -10.97
N MET A 230 8.13 -4.38 -10.04
CA MET A 230 7.65 -3.04 -10.36
C MET A 230 8.82 -2.07 -10.46
N VAL A 231 8.86 -1.36 -11.58
CA VAL A 231 9.83 -0.31 -11.88
C VAL A 231 9.08 1.01 -11.92
N ARG A 232 9.70 2.05 -11.36
CA ARG A 232 9.20 3.42 -11.40
C ARG A 232 10.15 4.30 -12.19
N VAL A 233 9.57 5.19 -13.00
CA VAL A 233 10.28 6.28 -13.66
C VAL A 233 9.69 7.61 -13.22
N ARG A 234 10.55 8.59 -12.90
CA ARG A 234 10.17 9.92 -12.42
C ARG A 234 10.80 11.01 -13.28
N TRP A 235 10.06 12.07 -13.56
CA TRP A 235 10.52 13.25 -14.30
C TRP A 235 9.92 14.53 -13.70
N ASP A 236 10.36 15.67 -14.23
CA ASP A 236 9.78 16.97 -13.86
C ASP A 236 8.35 17.09 -14.41
N GLY A 237 7.37 16.71 -13.61
CA GLY A 237 5.95 16.71 -13.98
C GLY A 237 5.18 15.45 -13.58
N GLY A 238 5.84 14.40 -13.11
CA GLY A 238 5.15 13.21 -12.63
C GLY A 238 6.02 11.97 -12.47
N GLU A 239 5.33 10.85 -12.26
CA GLU A 239 5.91 9.52 -12.24
C GLU A 239 5.01 8.53 -12.97
N ASP A 240 5.62 7.48 -13.51
CA ASP A 240 4.91 6.33 -14.08
C ASP A 240 5.52 5.03 -13.55
N ARG A 241 4.70 3.98 -13.55
CA ARG A 241 5.03 2.68 -12.98
C ARG A 241 4.65 1.57 -13.95
N PHE A 242 5.58 0.67 -14.17
CA PHE A 242 5.42 -0.44 -15.10
C PHE A 242 6.08 -1.70 -14.52
N VAL A 243 5.71 -2.86 -15.04
CA VAL A 243 6.02 -4.17 -14.43
C VAL A 243 6.76 -5.06 -15.42
N THR A 244 7.77 -5.80 -14.94
CA THR A 244 8.50 -6.78 -15.77
C THR A 244 7.66 -7.99 -16.13
N GLY A 245 7.93 -8.58 -17.30
CA GLY A 245 7.33 -9.84 -17.73
C GLY A 245 5.99 -9.71 -18.45
N LEU A 246 5.53 -8.47 -18.71
CA LEU A 246 4.33 -8.21 -19.52
C LEU A 246 4.53 -8.37 -21.04
N LYS A 247 5.78 -8.57 -21.48
CA LYS A 247 6.16 -8.82 -22.89
C LYS A 247 6.95 -10.13 -23.01
N PRO A 248 6.27 -11.31 -23.01
CA PRO A 248 6.92 -12.61 -22.98
C PRO A 248 7.87 -12.85 -24.15
N GLU A 249 7.64 -12.22 -25.30
CA GLU A 249 8.49 -12.28 -26.49
C GLU A 249 9.86 -11.59 -26.31
N ARG A 250 10.03 -10.71 -25.31
CA ARG A 250 11.28 -10.00 -24.99
C ARG A 250 12.06 -10.58 -23.80
N GLY A 251 11.43 -11.48 -23.03
CA GLY A 251 11.97 -12.06 -21.80
C GLY A 251 11.10 -11.76 -20.57
N THR A 252 11.20 -12.60 -19.55
CA THR A 252 10.42 -12.45 -18.30
C THR A 252 10.90 -11.28 -17.45
N GLU A 253 12.16 -10.89 -17.59
CA GLU A 253 12.78 -9.73 -16.94
C GLU A 253 12.44 -8.38 -17.58
N TYR A 254 11.81 -8.41 -18.76
CA TYR A 254 11.72 -7.25 -19.62
C TYR A 254 10.60 -6.30 -19.22
N ALA A 255 10.93 -5.02 -19.25
CA ALA A 255 10.02 -3.90 -19.12
C ALA A 255 10.52 -2.71 -19.95
N ASP A 256 9.62 -1.86 -20.44
CA ASP A 256 9.99 -0.67 -21.18
C ASP A 256 9.12 0.55 -20.88
N PHE A 257 9.69 1.73 -21.10
CA PHE A 257 9.03 3.01 -20.98
C PHE A 257 9.43 3.93 -22.14
N ALA A 258 8.44 4.58 -22.76
CA ALA A 258 8.66 5.53 -23.84
C ALA A 258 8.90 6.94 -23.27
N MET A 259 10.05 7.52 -23.59
CA MET A 259 10.43 8.86 -23.16
C MET A 259 9.84 9.93 -24.07
N GLU A 260 9.51 11.06 -23.46
CA GLU A 260 9.22 12.31 -24.16
C GLU A 260 10.53 13.09 -24.41
N PRO A 261 10.71 13.67 -25.61
CA PRO A 261 11.90 14.42 -25.95
C PRO A 261 12.17 15.61 -25.00
N GLY A 262 13.41 15.77 -24.58
CA GLY A 262 13.85 16.91 -23.75
C GLY A 262 13.60 16.77 -22.25
N LEU A 263 12.98 15.69 -21.78
CA LEU A 263 12.83 15.40 -20.35
C LEU A 263 14.01 14.58 -19.80
N SER A 264 14.17 14.66 -18.47
CA SER A 264 15.16 13.88 -17.73
C SER A 264 14.45 12.97 -16.73
N TYR A 265 14.87 11.70 -16.72
CA TYR A 265 14.20 10.61 -16.04
C TYR A 265 15.11 9.99 -14.98
N ILE A 266 14.55 9.72 -13.81
CA ILE A 266 15.18 8.92 -12.76
C ILE A 266 14.40 7.62 -12.65
N VAL A 267 15.11 6.49 -12.76
CA VAL A 267 14.52 5.15 -12.67
C VAL A 267 14.91 4.52 -11.33
N ASP A 268 13.96 3.87 -10.68
CA ASP A 268 14.16 3.16 -9.41
C ASP A 268 13.19 1.97 -9.28
N MET A 269 13.46 1.07 -8.34
CA MET A 269 12.51 0.04 -7.92
C MET A 269 11.98 0.43 -6.54
N PRO A 270 10.73 0.92 -6.41
CA PRO A 270 10.26 1.52 -5.16
C PRO A 270 10.33 0.53 -3.99
N GLY A 271 11.03 0.94 -2.93
CA GLY A 271 11.23 0.13 -1.72
C GLY A 271 12.12 -1.11 -1.91
N LEU A 272 12.81 -1.22 -3.05
CA LEU A 272 13.64 -2.37 -3.42
C LEU A 272 15.05 -1.97 -3.91
N SER A 273 15.22 -0.78 -4.49
CA SER A 273 16.52 -0.21 -4.87
C SER A 273 16.59 1.30 -4.63
N ASP A 274 17.80 1.81 -4.53
CA ASP A 274 18.05 3.25 -4.62
C ASP A 274 17.77 3.75 -6.05
N PRO A 275 17.36 5.02 -6.22
CA PRO A 275 17.28 5.61 -7.54
C PRO A 275 18.61 5.61 -8.26
N LEU A 276 18.58 5.41 -9.59
CA LEU A 276 19.78 5.52 -10.40
C LEU A 276 20.45 6.88 -10.15
N SER A 277 21.74 6.84 -9.85
CA SER A 277 22.56 8.03 -9.64
C SER A 277 22.71 8.91 -10.89
N THR A 278 22.46 8.33 -12.07
CA THR A 278 22.53 9.02 -13.36
C THR A 278 21.12 9.23 -13.91
N ALA A 279 20.76 10.49 -14.14
CA ALA A 279 19.51 10.83 -14.81
C ALA A 279 19.59 10.50 -16.32
N LEU A 280 18.57 9.83 -16.83
CA LEU A 280 18.45 9.41 -18.22
C LEU A 280 17.77 10.53 -19.00
N THR A 281 18.48 11.17 -19.93
CA THR A 281 17.94 12.35 -20.61
C THR A 281 17.58 12.01 -22.05
N ALA A 282 16.38 12.37 -22.46
CA ALA A 282 15.86 12.12 -23.81
C ALA A 282 16.46 13.10 -24.84
N ASN A 283 17.78 13.03 -25.02
CA ASN A 283 18.53 13.88 -25.93
C ASN A 283 18.48 13.35 -27.37
N PRO A 284 18.38 14.25 -28.37
CA PRO A 284 18.49 13.86 -29.77
C PRO A 284 19.89 13.30 -30.06
N CYS A 285 19.94 12.29 -30.90
CA CYS A 285 21.15 11.63 -31.35
C CYS A 285 21.05 11.37 -32.86
N THR A 286 22.20 11.27 -33.52
CA THR A 286 22.26 11.00 -34.97
C THR A 286 22.71 9.56 -35.20
N THR A 287 21.92 8.80 -35.94
CA THR A 287 22.23 7.39 -36.27
C THR A 287 23.44 7.30 -37.20
N GLY A 288 24.00 6.09 -37.36
CA GLY A 288 25.08 5.85 -38.33
C GLY A 288 24.72 6.17 -39.79
N THR A 289 23.42 6.24 -40.12
CA THR A 289 22.89 6.62 -41.44
C THR A 289 22.62 8.11 -41.58
N GLY A 290 22.89 8.92 -40.55
CA GLY A 290 22.68 10.37 -40.56
C GLY A 290 21.26 10.83 -40.23
N GLN A 291 20.40 9.93 -39.76
CA GLN A 291 19.02 10.25 -39.38
C GLN A 291 18.94 10.68 -37.91
N GLN A 292 17.98 11.54 -37.56
CA GLN A 292 17.77 12.00 -36.19
C GLN A 292 16.88 11.00 -35.43
N ALA A 293 17.30 10.63 -34.22
CA ALA A 293 16.56 9.80 -33.27
C ALA A 293 16.71 10.38 -31.85
N ILE A 294 16.06 9.77 -30.86
CA ILE A 294 16.26 10.06 -29.44
C ILE A 294 17.06 8.91 -28.82
N THR A 295 18.04 9.26 -27.98
CA THR A 295 18.86 8.29 -27.25
C THR A 295 17.97 7.36 -26.42
N SER A 296 18.14 6.05 -26.57
CA SER A 296 17.54 5.03 -25.70
C SER A 296 18.55 4.52 -24.68
N TYR A 297 18.06 4.00 -23.57
CA TYR A 297 18.86 3.53 -22.44
C TYR A 297 18.54 2.07 -22.12
N TYR A 298 19.57 1.30 -21.78
CA TYR A 298 19.44 -0.04 -21.19
C TYR A 298 19.79 0.05 -19.71
N VAL A 299 18.85 -0.32 -18.86
CA VAL A 299 18.98 -0.34 -17.41
C VAL A 299 18.87 -1.78 -16.93
N THR A 300 19.76 -2.18 -16.02
CA THR A 300 19.70 -3.49 -15.38
C THR A 300 19.63 -3.31 -13.86
N PHE A 301 18.62 -3.91 -13.25
CA PHE A 301 18.56 -4.10 -11.81
C PHE A 301 18.96 -5.53 -11.50
N ARG A 302 19.97 -5.70 -10.65
CA ARG A 302 20.44 -7.00 -10.21
C ARG A 302 20.16 -7.16 -8.73
N ARG A 303 19.61 -8.31 -8.34
CA ARG A 303 19.39 -8.64 -6.94
C ARG A 303 20.74 -8.74 -6.21
N VAL A 304 20.90 -7.97 -5.14
CA VAL A 304 22.04 -8.09 -4.21
C VAL A 304 21.69 -9.17 -3.19
N GLY A 305 22.61 -10.13 -3.02
CA GLY A 305 22.45 -11.31 -2.17
C GLY A 305 23.27 -11.21 -0.91
#